data_AF-A0A857MJC2-F1
#
_entry.id   AF-A0A857MJC2-F1
#
_cell.length_a   1.000
_cell.length_b   1.000
_cell.length_c   1.000
_cell.angle_alpha   90.00
_cell.angle_beta   90.00
_cell.angle_gamma   90.00
#
_symmetry.space_group_name_H-M   'P 1'
#
loop_
_entity.id
_entity.type
_entity.pdbx_description
1 polymer ?
#
loop_
_entity_poly.entity_id
_entity_poly.type
_entity_poly.pdbx_seq_one_letter_code
_entity_poly.pdbx_strand_id
1 'polypeptide(L)'
;MMSEKRWWLYILKLENEKWYVGITSKTPEARFREHQLGIRGAYWTKVHKPIEIEKFEDLGIVSKEHAETYENTITRQLMKEKGLNNVRGGDLTNTEDYIVRFGWVYSREGWDMAMGVILLSLIIVALVLDKYNWDLRMVLFIILVTVCFEVIPRLWHRMKRDSS
;
A
#
# COMPACT_ATOMS: atom_id res chain seq x y z
N MET A 1 -23.49 16.35 -7.20
CA MET A 1 -23.53 16.94 -5.84
C MET A 1 -22.95 15.89 -4.91
N MET A 2 -21.71 16.05 -4.43
CA MET A 2 -21.16 15.12 -3.44
C MET A 2 -21.95 15.30 -2.15
N SER A 3 -22.63 14.25 -1.67
CA SER A 3 -23.38 14.34 -0.41
C SER A 3 -22.38 14.36 0.74
N GLU A 4 -22.20 15.50 1.38
CA GLU A 4 -21.43 15.57 2.61
C GLU A 4 -22.19 14.83 3.71
N LYS A 5 -21.51 13.90 4.38
CA LYS A 5 -22.06 13.09 5.47
C LYS A 5 -21.20 13.30 6.70
N ARG A 6 -21.78 13.11 7.87
CA ARG A 6 -20.98 12.99 9.09
C ARG A 6 -20.22 11.66 9.06
N TRP A 7 -18.92 11.71 9.30
CA TRP A 7 -18.05 10.53 9.31
C TRP A 7 -17.42 10.33 10.68
N TRP A 8 -17.19 9.08 11.02
CA TRP A 8 -16.48 8.65 12.22
C TRP A 8 -15.32 7.78 11.82
N LEU A 9 -14.18 7.98 12.48
CA LEU A 9 -13.07 7.03 12.50
C LEU A 9 -13.24 6.12 13.72
N TYR A 10 -12.92 4.85 13.59
CA TYR A 10 -12.87 3.90 14.70
C TYR A 10 -11.70 2.94 14.56
N ILE A 11 -11.20 2.51 15.72
CA ILE A 11 -10.16 1.50 15.86
C ILE A 11 -10.77 0.36 16.67
N LEU A 12 -10.79 -0.83 16.09
CA LEU A 12 -11.22 -2.06 16.75
C LEU A 12 -10.00 -2.84 17.20
N LYS A 13 -10.02 -3.30 18.44
CA LYS A 13 -9.13 -4.35 18.90
C LYS A 13 -9.78 -5.69 18.61
N LEU A 14 -9.02 -6.58 18.01
CA LEU A 14 -9.46 -7.89 17.57
C LEU A 14 -8.75 -8.98 18.38
N GLU A 15 -9.22 -10.22 18.21
CA GLU A 15 -8.50 -11.41 18.65
C GLU A 15 -7.08 -11.49 18.08
N ASN A 16 -6.24 -12.30 18.73
CA ASN A 16 -4.84 -12.56 18.33
C ASN A 16 -3.95 -11.31 18.29
N GLU A 17 -4.23 -10.32 19.14
CA GLU A 17 -3.49 -9.05 19.21
C GLU A 17 -3.43 -8.37 17.84
N LYS A 18 -4.59 -8.29 17.19
CA LYS A 18 -4.77 -7.61 15.90
C LYS A 18 -5.67 -6.40 16.04
N TRP A 19 -5.58 -5.49 15.08
CA TRP A 19 -6.38 -4.26 15.04
C TRP A 19 -6.98 -4.03 13.65
N TYR A 20 -8.09 -3.31 13.65
CA TYR A 20 -8.73 -2.82 12.43
C TYR A 20 -9.03 -1.33 12.55
N VAL A 21 -8.64 -0.55 11.56
CA VAL A 21 -8.99 0.87 11.43
C VAL A 21 -10.04 1.01 10.35
N GLY A 22 -11.10 1.75 10.66
CA GLY A 22 -12.25 1.89 9.80
C GLY A 22 -12.85 3.30 9.84
N ILE A 23 -13.53 3.69 8.76
CA ILE A 23 -14.48 4.81 8.77
C ILE A 23 -15.93 4.37 8.57
N THR A 24 -16.88 5.17 9.07
CA THR A 24 -18.30 4.92 8.91
C THR A 24 -19.11 6.21 8.93
N SER A 25 -20.20 6.27 8.16
CA SER A 25 -21.18 7.35 8.24
C SER A 25 -22.33 7.04 9.21
N LYS A 26 -22.26 5.91 9.91
CA LYS A 26 -23.13 5.52 11.03
C LYS A 26 -22.38 5.76 12.35
N THR A 27 -22.93 5.35 13.48
CA THR A 27 -22.17 5.34 14.73
C THR A 27 -21.13 4.20 14.75
N PRO A 28 -19.99 4.39 15.44
CA PRO A 28 -18.99 3.34 15.64
C PRO A 28 -19.57 2.06 16.26
N GLU A 29 -20.51 2.17 17.20
CA GLU A 29 -21.13 1.03 17.89
C GLU A 29 -22.02 0.21 16.97
N ALA A 30 -22.77 0.87 16.07
CA ALA A 30 -23.55 0.18 15.06
C ALA A 30 -22.62 -0.59 14.11
N ARG A 31 -21.51 0.04 13.72
CA ARG A 31 -20.53 -0.58 12.81
C ARG A 31 -19.79 -1.74 13.48
N PHE A 32 -19.41 -1.59 14.75
CA PHE A 32 -18.83 -2.66 15.56
C PHE A 32 -19.72 -3.90 15.61
N ARG A 33 -21.03 -3.73 15.86
CA ARG A 33 -21.99 -4.84 15.85
C ARG A 33 -22.09 -5.52 14.49
N GLU A 34 -22.06 -4.76 13.39
CA GLU A 34 -22.01 -5.34 12.04
C GLU A 34 -20.77 -6.24 11.85
N HIS A 35 -19.59 -5.79 12.29
CA HIS A 35 -18.37 -6.59 12.25
C HIS A 35 -18.46 -7.84 13.13
N GLN A 36 -18.98 -7.74 14.37
CA GLN A 36 -19.16 -8.89 15.26
C GLN A 36 -20.08 -9.96 14.67
N LEU A 37 -21.18 -9.54 14.05
CA LEU A 37 -22.13 -10.43 13.38
C LEU A 37 -21.60 -10.96 12.03
N GLY A 38 -20.43 -10.49 11.56
CA GLY A 38 -19.87 -10.83 10.26
C GLY A 38 -20.63 -10.25 9.06
N ILE A 39 -21.57 -9.33 9.31
CA ILE A 39 -22.44 -8.71 8.30
C ILE A 39 -21.73 -7.49 7.75
N ARG A 40 -21.40 -7.47 6.44
CA ARG A 40 -20.69 -6.34 5.80
C ARG A 40 -19.37 -5.96 6.50
N GLY A 41 -18.78 -6.89 7.25
CA GLY A 41 -17.47 -6.74 7.87
C GLY A 41 -16.35 -6.97 6.85
N ALA A 42 -15.22 -6.30 7.06
CA ALA A 42 -14.00 -6.56 6.31
C ALA A 42 -13.55 -8.01 6.53
N TYR A 43 -12.94 -8.63 5.52
CA TYR A 43 -12.49 -10.03 5.65
C TYR A 43 -11.56 -10.20 6.86
N TRP A 44 -10.65 -9.25 7.09
CA TRP A 44 -9.77 -9.23 8.27
C TRP A 44 -10.54 -9.40 9.59
N THR A 45 -11.64 -8.68 9.76
CA THR A 45 -12.50 -8.76 10.97
C THR A 45 -13.37 -10.03 11.02
N LYS A 46 -13.49 -10.76 9.91
CA LYS A 46 -14.14 -12.08 9.90
C LYS A 46 -13.19 -13.16 10.42
N VAL A 47 -11.90 -13.04 10.07
CA VAL A 47 -10.82 -13.93 10.52
C VAL A 47 -10.46 -13.66 11.98
N HIS A 48 -10.25 -12.38 12.34
CA HIS A 48 -9.94 -11.96 13.71
C HIS A 48 -11.15 -11.22 14.27
N LYS A 49 -11.88 -11.84 15.20
CA LYS A 49 -13.14 -11.25 15.67
C LYS A 49 -12.90 -9.98 16.48
N PRO A 50 -13.71 -8.92 16.31
CA PRO A 50 -13.62 -7.74 17.15
C PRO A 50 -14.00 -8.04 18.60
N ILE A 51 -13.14 -7.61 19.53
CA ILE A 51 -13.35 -7.73 20.97
C ILE A 51 -13.99 -6.45 21.51
N GLU A 52 -13.42 -5.30 21.14
CA GLU A 52 -13.86 -3.98 21.64
C GLU A 52 -13.52 -2.85 20.66
N ILE A 53 -14.20 -1.72 20.84
CA ILE A 53 -13.82 -0.45 20.20
C ILE A 53 -12.74 0.17 21.07
N GLU A 54 -11.49 0.15 20.61
CA GLU A 54 -10.34 0.69 21.34
C GLU A 54 -10.37 2.23 21.33
N LYS A 55 -10.75 2.82 20.19
CA LYS A 55 -10.86 4.28 20.03
C LYS A 55 -11.88 4.63 18.94
N PHE A 56 -12.49 5.80 19.05
CA PHE A 56 -13.23 6.42 17.95
C PHE A 56 -13.07 7.94 17.98
N GLU A 57 -13.32 8.59 16.84
CA GLU A 57 -13.18 10.03 16.63
C GLU A 57 -14.26 10.53 15.68
N ASP A 58 -14.97 11.61 16.05
CA ASP A 58 -15.92 12.29 15.16
C ASP A 58 -15.14 13.18 14.20
N LEU A 59 -15.20 12.88 12.90
CA LEU A 59 -14.54 13.68 11.86
C LEU A 59 -15.42 14.84 11.39
N GLY A 60 -16.66 14.94 11.88
CA GLY A 60 -17.63 15.93 11.45
C GLY A 60 -18.17 15.65 10.04
N ILE A 61 -18.73 16.70 9.44
CA ILE A 61 -19.30 16.64 8.08
C ILE A 61 -18.16 16.91 7.09
N VAL A 62 -17.68 15.85 6.44
CA VAL A 62 -16.56 15.91 5.50
C VAL A 62 -16.85 15.08 4.26
N SER A 63 -16.06 15.30 3.21
CA SER A 63 -16.09 14.43 2.03
C SER A 63 -15.61 13.02 2.40
N LYS A 64 -16.12 12.02 1.68
CA LYS A 64 -15.69 10.62 1.86
C LYS A 64 -14.18 10.47 1.63
N GLU A 65 -13.65 11.14 0.61
CA GLU A 65 -12.22 11.12 0.26
C GLU A 65 -11.34 11.67 1.39
N HIS A 66 -11.79 12.73 2.06
CA HIS A 66 -11.07 13.28 3.20
C HIS A 66 -11.04 12.27 4.37
N ALA A 67 -12.17 11.63 4.66
CA ALA A 67 -12.24 10.59 5.69
C ALA A 67 -11.35 9.38 5.35
N GLU A 68 -11.33 8.93 4.09
CA GLU A 68 -10.48 7.82 3.62
C GLU A 68 -8.98 8.17 3.71
N THR A 69 -8.61 9.40 3.36
CA THR A 69 -7.21 9.86 3.48
C THR A 69 -6.75 9.87 4.94
N TYR A 70 -7.63 10.32 5.85
CA TYR A 70 -7.35 10.31 7.27
C TYR A 70 -7.25 8.87 7.83
N GLU A 71 -8.19 7.99 7.46
CA GLU A 71 -8.16 6.56 7.79
C GLU A 71 -6.82 5.91 7.38
N ASN A 72 -6.38 6.17 6.16
CA ASN A 72 -5.12 5.65 5.62
C ASN A 72 -3.89 6.12 6.42
N THR A 73 -3.93 7.36 6.91
CA THR A 73 -2.87 7.95 7.74
C THR A 73 -2.83 7.28 9.10
N ILE A 74 -3.98 7.16 9.77
CA ILE A 74 -4.08 6.52 11.09
C ILE A 74 -3.73 5.03 11.01
N THR A 75 -4.16 4.34 9.95
CA THR A 75 -3.80 2.93 9.71
C THR A 75 -2.29 2.75 9.67
N ARG A 76 -1.57 3.57 8.90
CA ARG A 76 -0.11 3.51 8.79
C ARG A 76 0.59 3.90 10.08
N GLN A 77 0.07 4.85 10.84
CA GLN A 77 0.61 5.21 12.16
C GLN A 77 0.47 4.03 13.12
N LEU A 78 -0.72 3.43 13.21
CA LEU A 78 -0.97 2.30 14.09
C LEU A 78 -0.14 1.07 13.69
N MET A 79 0.09 0.85 12.38
CA MET A 79 1.02 -0.18 11.89
C MET A 79 2.46 0.03 12.39
N LYS A 80 2.93 1.28 12.50
CA LYS A 80 4.27 1.58 13.05
C LYS A 80 4.32 1.29 14.55
N GLU A 81 3.24 1.55 15.26
CA GLU A 81 3.16 1.38 16.73
C GLU A 81 2.95 -0.09 17.14
N LYS A 82 2.05 -0.81 16.46
CA LYS A 82 1.61 -2.17 16.82
C LYS A 82 2.24 -3.27 15.97
N GLY A 83 2.95 -2.90 14.90
CA GLY A 83 3.53 -3.82 13.94
C GLY A 83 2.75 -3.92 12.63
N LEU A 84 3.48 -3.98 11.52
CA LEU A 84 2.96 -3.92 10.15
C LEU A 84 1.87 -4.98 9.87
N ASN A 85 2.06 -6.20 10.36
CA ASN A 85 1.14 -7.32 10.11
C ASN A 85 0.10 -7.54 11.20
N ASN A 86 -0.02 -6.57 12.11
CA ASN A 86 -1.01 -6.61 13.19
C ASN A 86 -2.21 -5.70 12.93
N VAL A 87 -2.15 -4.81 11.94
CA VAL A 87 -3.18 -3.79 11.69
C VAL A 87 -3.64 -3.86 10.25
N ARG A 88 -4.95 -3.72 10.00
CA ARG A 88 -5.52 -3.52 8.66
C ARG A 88 -6.53 -2.37 8.67
N GLY A 89 -6.71 -1.71 7.53
CA GLY A 89 -7.64 -0.58 7.41
C GLY A 89 -7.44 0.18 6.11
N GLY A 90 -8.43 0.98 5.72
CA GLY A 90 -8.38 1.79 4.50
C GLY A 90 -7.92 1.02 3.26
N ASP A 91 -6.80 1.43 2.66
CA ASP A 91 -6.21 0.81 1.48
C ASP A 91 -5.36 -0.45 1.76
N LEU A 92 -5.06 -0.76 3.03
CA LEU A 92 -4.24 -1.90 3.46
C LEU A 92 -5.11 -2.95 4.15
N THR A 93 -5.97 -3.62 3.38
CA THR A 93 -6.98 -4.59 3.87
C THR A 93 -6.73 -6.04 3.49
N ASN A 94 -5.67 -6.33 2.73
CA ASN A 94 -5.33 -7.71 2.37
C ASN A 94 -5.00 -8.53 3.61
N THR A 95 -5.34 -9.81 3.56
CA THR A 95 -5.07 -10.76 4.65
C THR A 95 -3.66 -11.29 4.67
N GLU A 96 -2.99 -11.21 3.53
CA GLU A 96 -1.57 -11.52 3.42
C GLU A 96 -0.72 -10.58 4.27
N ASP A 97 0.48 -11.04 4.56
CA ASP A 97 1.50 -10.20 5.16
C ASP A 97 1.92 -9.09 4.20
N TYR A 98 2.13 -7.92 4.76
CA TYR A 98 2.82 -6.84 4.11
C TYR A 98 4.31 -6.86 4.45
N ILE A 99 5.10 -6.30 3.54
CA ILE A 99 6.51 -6.00 3.73
C ILE A 99 6.78 -4.56 3.30
N VAL A 100 7.77 -3.92 3.92
CA VAL A 100 8.22 -2.58 3.51
C VAL A 100 9.52 -2.70 2.72
N ARG A 101 9.56 -2.08 1.54
CA ARG A 101 10.76 -1.97 0.68
C ARG A 101 10.81 -0.55 0.13
N PHE A 102 11.98 0.09 0.18
CA PHE A 102 12.16 1.46 -0.35
C PHE A 102 11.15 2.50 0.19
N GLY A 103 10.64 2.31 1.42
CA GLY A 103 9.62 3.18 2.02
C GLY A 103 8.17 2.90 1.57
N TRP A 104 7.96 1.96 0.65
CA TRP A 104 6.65 1.56 0.15
C TRP A 104 6.21 0.23 0.79
N VAL A 105 4.91 0.08 0.97
CA VAL A 105 4.28 -1.14 1.51
C VAL A 105 3.83 -2.02 0.35
N TYR A 106 4.26 -3.28 0.36
CA TYR A 106 3.90 -4.29 -0.64
C TYR A 106 3.26 -5.49 0.05
N SER A 107 2.29 -6.16 -0.60
CA SER A 107 1.92 -7.50 -0.16
C SER A 107 3.10 -8.45 -0.41
N ARG A 108 3.27 -9.42 0.48
CA ARG A 108 4.36 -10.40 0.38
C ARG A 108 4.29 -11.17 -0.93
N GLU A 109 3.12 -11.68 -1.30
CA GLU A 109 2.95 -12.43 -2.55
C GLU A 109 3.21 -11.55 -3.78
N GLY A 110 2.71 -10.31 -3.77
CA GLY A 110 2.95 -9.36 -4.86
C GLY A 110 4.43 -9.04 -5.02
N TRP A 111 5.17 -8.92 -3.92
CA TRP A 111 6.61 -8.73 -3.93
C TRP A 111 7.35 -9.97 -4.43
N ASP A 112 7.01 -11.15 -3.94
CA ASP A 112 7.65 -12.40 -4.34
C ASP A 112 7.44 -12.67 -5.84
N MET A 113 6.26 -12.38 -6.37
CA MET A 113 5.97 -12.42 -7.80
C MET A 113 6.85 -11.44 -8.58
N ALA A 114 6.96 -10.19 -8.13
CA ALA A 114 7.79 -9.18 -8.78
C ALA A 114 9.27 -9.62 -8.81
N MET A 115 9.78 -10.16 -7.71
CA MET A 115 11.15 -10.68 -7.63
C MET A 115 11.36 -11.87 -8.58
N GLY A 116 10.39 -12.78 -8.69
CA GLY A 116 10.42 -13.89 -9.63
C GLY A 116 10.52 -13.41 -11.09
N VAL A 117 9.72 -12.42 -11.48
CA VAL A 117 9.75 -11.83 -12.83
C VAL A 117 11.10 -11.15 -13.10
N ILE A 118 11.64 -10.42 -12.14
CA ILE A 118 12.95 -9.76 -12.27
C ILE A 118 14.05 -10.81 -12.46
N LEU A 119 14.09 -11.86 -11.63
CA LEU A 119 15.07 -12.94 -11.74
C LEU A 119 14.98 -13.67 -13.08
N LEU A 120 13.77 -14.00 -13.53
CA LEU A 120 13.57 -14.64 -14.83
C LEU A 120 14.07 -13.75 -15.98
N SER A 121 13.80 -12.45 -15.91
CA SER A 121 14.27 -11.47 -16.89
C SER A 121 15.80 -11.41 -16.93
N LEU A 122 16.46 -11.40 -15.76
CA LEU A 122 17.92 -11.43 -15.68
C LEU A 122 18.52 -12.72 -16.25
N ILE A 123 17.88 -13.87 -16.02
CA ILE A 123 18.28 -15.15 -16.61
C ILE A 123 18.17 -15.10 -18.14
N ILE A 124 17.06 -14.58 -18.67
CA ILE A 124 16.86 -14.44 -20.12
C ILE A 124 17.96 -13.55 -20.72
N VAL A 125 18.25 -12.41 -20.08
CA VAL A 125 19.33 -11.52 -20.53
C VAL A 125 20.66 -12.25 -20.52
N ALA A 126 21.01 -12.96 -19.45
CA ALA A 126 22.26 -13.71 -19.35
C ALA A 126 22.38 -14.78 -20.46
N LEU A 127 21.31 -15.52 -20.73
CA LEU A 127 21.28 -16.52 -21.82
C LEU A 127 21.43 -15.88 -23.20
N VAL A 128 20.88 -14.69 -23.43
CA VAL A 128 21.07 -13.94 -24.69
C VAL A 128 22.52 -13.50 -24.81
N LEU A 129 23.14 -12.97 -23.76
CA LEU A 129 24.55 -12.55 -23.79
C LEU A 129 25.48 -13.73 -24.11
N ASP A 130 25.25 -14.88 -23.47
CA ASP A 130 25.98 -16.12 -23.72
C ASP A 130 25.78 -16.62 -25.15
N LYS A 131 24.51 -16.75 -25.60
CA LYS A 131 24.18 -17.22 -26.96
C LYS A 131 24.81 -16.38 -28.06
N TYR A 132 24.85 -15.06 -27.89
CA TYR A 132 25.36 -14.13 -28.90
C TYR A 132 26.82 -13.71 -28.65
N ASN A 133 27.51 -14.29 -27.66
CA ASN A 133 28.88 -13.94 -27.26
C ASN A 133 29.10 -12.42 -27.10
N TRP A 134 28.06 -11.68 -26.70
CA TRP A 134 28.17 -10.24 -26.52
C TRP A 134 29.10 -9.97 -25.34
N ASP A 135 30.28 -9.40 -25.63
CA ASP A 135 31.18 -8.89 -24.59
C ASP A 135 30.39 -7.91 -23.71
N LEU A 136 30.38 -8.15 -22.40
CA LEU A 136 29.72 -7.30 -21.42
C LEU A 136 30.12 -5.82 -21.59
N ARG A 137 31.32 -5.55 -22.10
CA ARG A 137 31.80 -4.21 -22.46
C ARG A 137 31.01 -3.57 -23.61
N MET A 138 30.60 -4.32 -24.63
CA MET A 138 29.75 -3.81 -25.71
C MET A 138 28.34 -3.49 -25.22
N VAL A 139 27.80 -4.29 -24.31
CA VAL A 139 26.45 -4.05 -23.76
C VAL A 139 26.43 -2.83 -22.84
N LEU A 140 27.43 -2.72 -21.97
CA LEU A 140 27.63 -1.52 -21.15
C LEU A 140 27.88 -0.29 -22.02
N PHE A 141 28.59 -0.42 -23.14
CA PHE A 141 28.78 0.65 -24.11
C PHE A 141 27.47 1.09 -24.77
N ILE A 142 26.62 0.15 -25.22
CA ILE A 142 25.31 0.48 -25.78
C ILE A 142 24.42 1.17 -24.74
N ILE A 143 24.34 0.64 -23.51
CA ILE A 143 23.57 1.26 -22.43
C ILE A 143 24.09 2.67 -22.14
N LEU A 144 25.40 2.86 -22.05
CA LEU A 144 26.01 4.17 -21.82
C LEU A 144 25.66 5.16 -22.94
N VAL A 145 25.77 4.73 -24.20
CA VAL A 145 25.40 5.55 -25.38
C VAL A 145 23.92 5.92 -25.33
N THR A 146 23.01 4.97 -25.09
CA THR A 146 21.57 5.25 -25.03
C THR A 146 21.22 6.18 -23.88
N VAL A 147 21.82 6.01 -22.69
CA VAL A 147 21.59 6.90 -21.55
C VAL A 147 22.11 8.32 -21.85
N CYS A 148 23.32 8.44 -22.41
CA CYS A 148 23.93 9.73 -22.73
C CYS A 148 23.21 10.49 -23.85
N PHE A 149 22.67 9.80 -24.86
CA PHE A 149 22.04 10.43 -26.02
C PHE A 149 20.53 10.61 -25.88
N GLU A 150 19.82 9.72 -25.20
CA GLU A 150 18.36 9.81 -25.10
C GLU A 150 17.86 10.28 -23.73
N VAL A 151 18.49 9.81 -22.66
CA VAL A 151 17.96 10.01 -21.30
C VAL A 151 18.45 11.31 -20.69
N ILE A 152 19.76 11.57 -20.74
CA ILE A 152 20.37 12.78 -20.17
C ILE A 152 19.81 14.07 -20.80
N PRO A 153 19.68 14.21 -22.14
CA PRO A 153 19.13 15.42 -22.73
C PRO A 153 17.66 15.67 -22.37
N ARG A 154 16.85 14.60 -22.24
CA ARG A 154 15.45 14.70 -21.80
C ARG A 154 15.33 15.13 -20.34
N LEU A 155 16.20 14.61 -19.47
CA LEU A 155 16.27 15.04 -18.06
C LEU A 155 16.74 16.49 -17.93
N TRP A 156 17.73 16.91 -18.73
CA TRP A 156 18.22 18.28 -18.78
C TRP A 156 17.15 19.28 -19.24
N HIS A 157 16.40 18.95 -20.30
CA HIS A 157 15.28 19.77 -20.76
C HIS A 157 14.13 19.85 -19.76
N ARG A 158 13.91 18.80 -18.97
CA ARG A 158 12.91 18.81 -17.89
C ARG A 158 13.34 19.71 -16.74
N MET A 159 14.60 19.60 -16.30
CA MET A 159 15.14 20.45 -15.23
C MET A 159 15.14 21.95 -15.58
N LYS A 160 15.44 22.32 -16.84
CA LYS A 160 15.37 23.74 -17.27
C LYS A 160 13.95 24.31 -17.31
N ARG A 161 12.93 23.46 -17.50
CA ARG A 161 11.52 23.88 -17.55
C ARG A 161 10.94 24.12 -16.16
N ASP A 162 11.44 23.41 -15.16
CA ASP A 162 10.99 23.53 -13.77
C ASP A 162 11.71 24.68 -13.02
N SER A 163 12.71 25.31 -13.64
CA SER A 163 13.50 26.43 -13.09
C SER A 163 13.12 27.83 -13.63
N SER A 164 12.05 27.92 -14.42
CA SER A 164 11.52 29.15 -15.05
C SER A 164 10.06 29.34 -14.67
#